data_AF-A0A660UZZ1-F1
#
_entry.id   AF-A0A660UZZ1-F1
#
_cell.length_a   1.000
_cell.length_b   1.000
_cell.length_c   1.000
_cell.angle_alpha   90.00
_cell.angle_beta   90.00
_cell.angle_gamma   90.00
#
_symmetry.space_group_name_H-M   'P 1'
#
loop_
_entity.id
_entity.type
_entity.pdbx_description
1 polymer ?
#
loop_
_entity_poly.entity_id
_entity_poly.type
_entity_poly.pdbx_seq_one_letter_code
_entity_poly.pdbx_strand_id
1 'polypeptide(L)'
;MNESVAMAEQVRSLLPTVVSRGELENLRNYYDAMEREAERIAELSKQTTQRELLSYSIFPEPADSSMFIFHGFGEKFREGIENTLQKLNAKDCPSKAEVASAVGSPYKISRSRNRRLDDSQKSMLDAICLNHASSTSVYINPSDISGYEFWEDYEYVRQDKAVEECWYWQLGYWAIEDVLTTIHNMNQGEDSVLTAPVKRLVNISFSPDNNRNNRFSNLSRPQYVLTDQDGLVTSLTGRKCDEEIDVIHFKMEAVVNAKQILPFMKELCSGKPHKFKGFSGRDKEQTFTHNQITILSSSIEPIIREDPEHELYRYGNAAVAKLSLTCEYIFNKEAYDTIKPELLKSTV
;
A
#
# COMPACT_ATOMS: atom_id res chain seq x y z
N MET A 1 27.61 -43.52 60.19
CA MET A 1 26.91 -42.29 60.65
C MET A 1 27.36 -41.05 59.88
N ASN A 2 28.67 -40.79 59.73
CA ASN A 2 29.16 -39.58 59.05
C ASN A 2 28.71 -39.44 57.58
N GLU A 3 28.62 -40.53 56.81
CA GLU A 3 28.09 -40.47 55.43
C GLU A 3 26.62 -40.07 55.35
N SER A 4 25.81 -40.48 56.34
CA SER A 4 24.38 -40.15 56.37
C SER A 4 24.13 -38.67 56.72
N VAL A 5 25.06 -38.06 57.48
CA VAL A 5 25.02 -36.62 57.81
C VAL A 5 25.46 -35.78 56.61
N ALA A 6 26.53 -36.18 55.93
CA ALA A 6 27.00 -35.51 54.71
C ALA A 6 25.94 -35.54 53.58
N MET A 7 25.26 -36.68 53.40
CA MET A 7 24.20 -36.82 52.41
C MET A 7 22.96 -35.97 52.78
N ALA A 8 22.62 -35.88 54.07
CA ALA A 8 21.53 -35.01 54.54
C ALA A 8 21.84 -33.52 54.34
N GLU A 9 23.09 -33.09 54.56
CA GLU A 9 23.51 -31.71 54.28
C GLU A 9 23.49 -31.40 52.78
N GLN A 10 23.88 -32.36 51.92
CA GLN A 10 23.78 -32.23 50.47
C GLN A 10 22.31 -32.07 50.02
N VAL A 11 21.40 -32.92 50.49
CA VAL A 11 19.96 -32.82 50.19
C VAL A 11 19.40 -31.48 50.71
N ARG A 12 19.82 -31.04 51.90
CA ARG A 12 19.37 -29.78 52.49
C ARG A 12 19.90 -28.55 51.75
N SER A 13 21.08 -28.65 51.15
CA SER A 13 21.65 -27.61 50.28
C SER A 13 20.95 -27.50 48.92
N LEU A 14 20.28 -28.58 48.47
CA LEU A 14 19.52 -28.61 47.22
C LEU A 14 18.07 -28.15 47.39
N LEU A 15 17.49 -28.24 48.60
CA LEU A 15 16.11 -27.81 48.90
C LEU A 15 15.78 -26.34 48.54
N PRO A 16 16.67 -25.34 48.71
CA PRO A 16 16.42 -23.95 48.32
C PRO A 16 16.40 -23.74 46.79
N THR A 17 16.96 -24.68 46.02
CA THR A 17 17.04 -24.65 44.56
C THR A 17 15.94 -25.47 43.87
N VAL A 18 15.11 -26.19 44.63
CA VAL A 18 13.95 -26.89 44.05
C VAL A 18 12.84 -25.86 43.84
N VAL A 19 12.65 -25.49 42.57
CA VAL A 19 11.53 -24.67 42.11
C VAL A 19 10.25 -25.24 42.71
N SER A 20 9.50 -24.40 43.43
CA SER A 20 8.28 -24.84 44.09
C SER A 20 7.28 -25.36 43.06
N ARG A 21 6.41 -26.29 43.46
CA ARG A 21 5.38 -26.84 42.55
C ARG A 21 4.52 -25.73 41.91
N GLY A 22 4.24 -24.67 42.67
CA GLY A 22 3.50 -23.50 42.16
C GLY A 22 4.29 -22.70 41.12
N GLU A 23 5.60 -22.53 41.29
CA GLU A 23 6.46 -21.88 40.28
C GLU A 23 6.59 -22.72 39.01
N LEU A 24 6.65 -24.05 39.11
CA LEU A 24 6.63 -24.94 37.93
C LEU A 24 5.32 -24.84 37.16
N GLU A 25 4.19 -24.78 37.86
CA GLU A 25 2.87 -24.64 37.24
C GLU A 25 2.70 -23.26 36.58
N ASN A 26 3.16 -22.19 37.22
CA ASN A 26 3.20 -20.85 36.64
C ASN A 26 4.09 -20.79 35.38
N LEU A 27 5.26 -21.41 35.43
CA LEU A 27 6.19 -21.46 34.31
C LEU A 27 5.60 -22.26 33.13
N ARG A 28 4.92 -23.37 33.41
CA ARG A 28 4.21 -24.14 32.39
C ARG A 28 3.10 -23.32 31.74
N ASN A 29 2.24 -22.68 32.54
CA ASN A 29 1.17 -21.83 32.03
C ASN A 29 1.71 -20.69 31.15
N TYR A 30 2.87 -20.13 31.53
CA TYR A 30 3.57 -19.12 30.75
C TYR A 30 4.02 -19.66 29.38
N TYR A 31 4.70 -20.81 29.34
CA TYR A 31 5.13 -21.42 28.06
C TYR A 31 3.94 -21.84 27.19
N ASP A 32 2.91 -22.45 27.76
CA ASP A 32 1.70 -22.83 27.03
C ASP A 32 0.99 -21.58 26.44
N ALA A 33 1.06 -20.43 27.13
CA ALA A 33 0.53 -19.17 26.61
C ALA A 33 1.39 -18.60 25.48
N MET A 34 2.72 -18.71 25.58
CA MET A 34 3.63 -18.29 24.50
C MET A 34 3.48 -19.16 23.25
N GLU A 35 3.30 -20.47 23.41
CA GLU A 35 3.07 -21.40 22.30
C GLU A 35 1.78 -21.04 21.54
N ARG A 36 0.66 -20.87 22.27
CA ARG A 36 -0.61 -20.43 21.66
C ARG A 36 -0.50 -19.08 20.95
N GLU A 37 0.27 -18.16 21.51
CA GLU A 37 0.50 -16.85 20.90
C GLU A 37 1.35 -16.96 19.63
N ALA A 38 2.38 -17.80 19.64
CA ALA A 38 3.20 -18.07 18.46
C ALA A 38 2.38 -18.73 17.33
N GLU A 39 1.54 -19.71 17.64
CA GLU A 39 0.61 -20.32 16.70
C GLU A 39 -0.36 -19.29 16.11
N ARG A 40 -0.91 -18.40 16.96
CA ARG A 40 -1.79 -17.32 16.53
C ARG A 40 -1.09 -16.34 15.60
N ILE A 41 0.15 -15.96 15.90
CA ILE A 41 0.96 -15.08 15.05
C ILE A 41 1.27 -15.76 13.71
N ALA A 42 1.63 -17.04 13.71
CA ALA A 42 1.88 -17.80 12.50
C ALA A 42 0.64 -17.86 11.61
N GLU A 43 -0.53 -18.13 12.19
CA GLU A 43 -1.80 -18.17 11.46
C GLU A 43 -2.17 -16.79 10.88
N LEU A 44 -2.06 -15.73 11.69
CA LEU A 44 -2.29 -14.36 11.21
C LEU A 44 -1.32 -14.00 10.09
N SER A 45 -0.05 -14.39 10.22
CA SER A 45 0.98 -14.19 9.19
C SER A 45 0.56 -14.83 7.86
N LYS A 46 0.02 -16.05 7.88
CA LYS A 46 -0.50 -16.70 6.68
C LYS A 46 -1.70 -15.97 6.09
N GLN A 47 -2.68 -15.62 6.93
CA GLN A 47 -3.90 -14.93 6.51
C GLN A 47 -3.61 -13.56 5.87
N THR A 48 -2.50 -12.92 6.22
CA THR A 48 -2.15 -11.62 5.62
C THR A 48 -2.01 -11.67 4.11
N THR A 49 -1.50 -12.78 3.57
CA THR A 49 -1.18 -12.92 2.14
C THR A 49 -2.25 -13.71 1.37
N GLN A 50 -3.23 -14.28 2.07
CA GLN A 50 -4.39 -14.95 1.48
C GLN A 50 -5.40 -13.93 0.95
N ARG A 51 -5.10 -13.33 -0.20
CA ARG A 51 -5.89 -12.25 -0.81
C ARG A 51 -6.47 -12.66 -2.16
N GLU A 52 -7.57 -12.01 -2.53
CA GLU A 52 -8.23 -12.22 -3.82
C GLU A 52 -7.30 -11.87 -4.99
N LEU A 53 -7.37 -12.68 -6.04
CA LEU A 53 -6.66 -12.44 -7.29
C LEU A 53 -7.52 -11.64 -8.25
N LEU A 54 -6.89 -10.74 -9.00
CA LEU A 54 -7.55 -10.07 -10.13
C LEU A 54 -7.95 -11.10 -11.19
N SER A 55 -7.13 -12.13 -11.41
CA SER A 55 -7.46 -13.21 -12.32
C SER A 55 -7.05 -14.59 -11.82
N TYR A 56 -8.06 -15.40 -11.52
CA TYR A 56 -7.92 -16.83 -11.22
C TYR A 56 -7.54 -17.70 -12.42
N SER A 57 -7.56 -17.15 -13.65
CA SER A 57 -7.24 -17.91 -14.87
C SER A 57 -5.78 -17.80 -15.30
N ILE A 58 -4.94 -17.04 -14.57
CA ILE A 58 -3.53 -16.80 -14.91
C ILE A 58 -2.58 -17.53 -13.94
N PHE A 59 -2.96 -17.67 -12.68
CA PHE A 59 -2.08 -18.16 -11.62
C PHE A 59 -2.51 -19.52 -11.08
N PRO A 60 -1.57 -20.43 -10.75
CA PRO A 60 -0.11 -20.32 -10.95
C PRO A 60 0.33 -20.48 -12.41
N GLU A 61 -0.51 -21.11 -13.24
CA GLU A 61 -0.28 -21.30 -14.67
C GLU A 61 -1.53 -20.85 -15.44
N PRO A 62 -1.38 -20.15 -16.57
CA PRO A 62 -2.51 -19.68 -17.33
C PRO A 62 -3.32 -20.84 -17.92
N ALA A 63 -4.65 -20.77 -17.77
CA ALA A 63 -5.57 -21.79 -18.27
C ALA A 63 -5.63 -21.85 -19.81
N ASP A 64 -5.19 -20.78 -20.49
CA ASP A 64 -5.09 -20.67 -21.94
C ASP A 64 -3.85 -19.83 -22.30
N SER A 65 -3.27 -20.09 -23.47
CA SER A 65 -2.19 -19.31 -24.09
C SER A 65 -2.66 -18.01 -24.75
N SER A 66 -3.97 -17.79 -24.82
CA SER A 66 -4.58 -16.63 -25.46
C SER A 66 -4.15 -15.30 -24.85
N MET A 67 -3.78 -14.32 -25.68
CA MET A 67 -3.46 -12.95 -25.25
C MET A 67 -4.61 -12.27 -24.47
N PHE A 68 -5.86 -12.69 -24.69
CA PHE A 68 -7.04 -12.05 -24.09
C PHE A 68 -7.09 -12.16 -22.57
N ILE A 69 -6.53 -13.22 -21.96
CA ILE A 69 -6.56 -13.36 -20.50
C ILE A 69 -5.69 -12.30 -19.81
N PHE A 70 -4.59 -11.88 -20.46
CA PHE A 70 -3.66 -10.87 -19.94
C PHE A 70 -4.23 -9.46 -20.09
N HIS A 71 -4.90 -9.17 -21.21
CA HIS A 71 -5.67 -7.93 -21.35
C HIS A 71 -6.81 -7.86 -20.30
N GLY A 72 -7.53 -8.96 -20.10
CA GLY A 72 -8.58 -9.03 -19.08
C GLY A 72 -8.04 -8.85 -17.65
N PHE A 73 -6.79 -9.21 -17.37
CA PHE A 73 -6.13 -8.86 -16.11
C PHE A 73 -5.93 -7.35 -15.98
N GLY A 74 -5.40 -6.71 -17.01
CA GLY A 74 -5.20 -5.25 -17.03
C GLY A 74 -6.49 -4.46 -16.88
N GLU A 75 -7.57 -4.89 -17.55
CA GLU A 75 -8.91 -4.32 -17.39
C GLU A 75 -9.38 -4.39 -15.94
N LYS A 76 -9.27 -5.57 -15.30
CA LYS A 76 -9.66 -5.74 -13.90
C LYS A 76 -8.79 -4.96 -12.92
N PHE A 77 -7.49 -4.82 -13.22
CA PHE A 77 -6.59 -3.97 -12.43
C PHE A 77 -7.09 -2.52 -12.42
N ARG A 78 -7.39 -1.97 -13.60
CA ARG A 78 -7.93 -0.60 -13.73
C ARG A 78 -9.31 -0.48 -13.10
N GLU A 79 -10.19 -1.43 -13.35
CA GLU A 79 -11.54 -1.47 -12.77
C GLU A 79 -11.50 -1.50 -11.24
N GLY A 80 -10.58 -2.28 -10.64
CA GLY A 80 -10.38 -2.32 -9.20
C GLY A 80 -9.97 -0.97 -8.60
N ILE A 81 -9.06 -0.26 -9.28
CA ILE A 81 -8.67 1.11 -8.92
C ILE A 81 -9.88 2.04 -9.06
N GLU A 82 -10.54 2.07 -10.20
CA GLU A 82 -11.67 2.97 -10.49
C GLU A 82 -12.84 2.76 -9.53
N ASN A 83 -13.20 1.51 -9.25
CA ASN A 83 -14.22 1.15 -8.26
C ASN A 83 -13.85 1.69 -6.87
N THR A 84 -12.57 1.66 -6.50
CA THR A 84 -12.10 2.19 -5.21
C THR A 84 -12.11 3.72 -5.21
N LEU A 85 -11.69 4.37 -6.29
CA LEU A 85 -11.76 5.82 -6.45
C LEU A 85 -13.21 6.34 -6.41
N GLN A 86 -14.15 5.59 -6.99
CA GLN A 86 -15.57 5.91 -6.93
C GLN A 86 -16.10 5.82 -5.48
N LYS A 87 -15.76 4.77 -4.73
CA LYS A 87 -16.12 4.63 -3.30
C LYS A 87 -15.53 5.75 -2.45
N LEU A 88 -14.36 6.25 -2.83
CA LEU A 88 -13.69 7.38 -2.20
C LEU A 88 -14.29 8.73 -2.55
N ASN A 89 -15.26 8.81 -3.49
CA ASN A 89 -15.66 10.06 -4.12
C ASN A 89 -14.43 10.89 -4.54
N ALA A 90 -13.45 10.21 -5.15
CA ALA A 90 -12.19 10.80 -5.56
C ALA A 90 -12.29 11.37 -6.97
N LYS A 91 -11.69 12.54 -7.18
CA LYS A 91 -11.60 13.22 -8.48
C LYS A 91 -10.29 14.01 -8.53
N ASP A 92 -9.76 14.30 -9.72
CA ASP A 92 -8.60 15.22 -9.80
C ASP A 92 -9.06 16.68 -9.66
N CYS A 93 -8.13 17.64 -9.67
CA CYS A 93 -8.46 19.05 -9.81
C CYS A 93 -9.19 19.33 -11.14
N PRO A 94 -9.88 20.49 -11.27
CA PRO A 94 -10.53 20.87 -12.51
C PRO A 94 -9.56 20.80 -13.70
N SER A 95 -9.99 20.12 -14.75
CA SER A 95 -9.24 19.99 -15.99
C SER A 95 -9.05 21.37 -16.65
N LYS A 96 -8.01 21.49 -17.47
CA LYS A 96 -7.76 22.71 -18.24
C LYS A 96 -8.94 23.07 -19.16
N ALA A 97 -9.66 22.06 -19.66
CA ALA A 97 -10.83 22.26 -20.51
C ALA A 97 -12.00 22.87 -19.71
N GLU A 98 -12.27 22.37 -18.51
CA GLU A 98 -13.29 22.93 -17.61
C GLU A 98 -12.97 24.37 -17.23
N VAL A 99 -11.71 24.63 -16.85
CA VAL A 99 -11.25 25.99 -16.52
C VAL A 99 -11.39 26.92 -17.73
N ALA A 100 -10.93 26.50 -18.91
CA ALA A 100 -11.01 27.32 -20.13
C ALA A 100 -12.46 27.62 -20.55
N SER A 101 -13.34 26.63 -20.43
CA SER A 101 -14.77 26.77 -20.76
C SER A 101 -15.46 27.78 -19.85
N ALA A 102 -15.11 27.77 -18.55
CA ALA A 102 -15.73 28.70 -17.60
C ALA A 102 -15.16 30.12 -17.74
N VAL A 103 -13.83 30.26 -17.85
CA VAL A 103 -13.14 31.55 -17.91
C VAL A 103 -13.25 32.23 -19.28
N GLY A 104 -13.72 31.51 -20.31
CA GLY A 104 -13.97 32.05 -21.65
C GLY A 104 -12.69 32.33 -22.46
N SER A 105 -11.54 31.75 -22.04
CA SER A 105 -10.24 31.94 -22.68
C SER A 105 -9.40 30.69 -22.53
N PRO A 106 -8.57 30.32 -23.53
CA PRO A 106 -7.69 29.16 -23.41
C PRO A 106 -6.73 29.34 -22.24
N TYR A 107 -7.01 28.60 -21.16
CA TYR A 107 -6.18 28.53 -19.97
C TYR A 107 -4.89 27.78 -20.29
N LYS A 108 -3.80 28.55 -20.49
CA LYS A 108 -2.46 27.98 -20.58
C LYS A 108 -1.81 28.13 -19.21
N ILE A 109 -1.55 27.01 -18.53
CA ILE A 109 -0.61 26.94 -17.40
C ILE A 109 0.76 27.28 -17.97
N SER A 110 1.06 28.57 -18.07
CA SER A 110 2.36 29.04 -18.52
C SER A 110 3.24 29.17 -17.29
N ARG A 111 4.36 28.46 -17.26
CA ARG A 111 5.44 28.69 -16.28
C ARG A 111 6.03 30.12 -16.38
N SER A 112 5.61 30.92 -17.37
CA SER A 112 5.94 32.34 -17.48
C SER A 112 5.03 33.17 -16.57
N ARG A 113 5.66 33.81 -15.57
CA ARG A 113 5.11 34.71 -14.55
C ARG A 113 4.27 35.91 -15.04
N ASN A 114 3.96 36.06 -16.32
CA ASN A 114 3.45 37.32 -16.89
C ASN A 114 2.09 37.30 -17.60
N ARG A 115 1.32 36.19 -17.59
CA ARG A 115 -0.12 36.32 -17.89
C ARG A 115 -0.88 36.56 -16.60
N ARG A 116 -1.02 37.84 -16.23
CA ARG A 116 -1.95 38.26 -15.20
C ARG A 116 -3.36 37.95 -15.70
N LEU A 117 -3.98 36.89 -15.18
CA LEU A 117 -5.43 36.81 -15.16
C LEU A 117 -5.96 38.10 -14.52
N ASP A 118 -7.02 38.65 -15.09
CA ASP A 118 -7.72 39.74 -14.41
C ASP A 118 -8.37 39.21 -13.11
N ASP A 119 -8.75 40.12 -12.22
CA ASP A 119 -9.27 39.73 -10.90
C ASP A 119 -10.62 39.00 -11.00
N SER A 120 -11.41 39.22 -12.07
CA SER A 120 -12.65 38.50 -12.32
C SER A 120 -12.39 37.05 -12.71
N GLN A 121 -11.42 36.81 -13.60
CA GLN A 121 -10.99 35.48 -14.03
C GLN A 121 -10.42 34.67 -12.86
N LYS A 122 -9.64 35.31 -11.97
CA LYS A 122 -9.14 34.66 -10.75
C LYS A 122 -10.27 34.27 -9.81
N SER A 123 -11.24 35.17 -9.59
CA SER A 123 -12.40 34.87 -8.76
C SER A 123 -13.25 33.72 -9.32
N MET A 124 -13.40 33.67 -10.64
CA MET A 124 -14.11 32.58 -11.31
C MET A 124 -13.35 31.25 -11.21
N LEU A 125 -12.03 31.26 -11.44
CA LEU A 125 -11.17 30.09 -11.25
C LEU A 125 -11.26 29.55 -9.82
N ASP A 126 -11.19 30.46 -8.84
CA ASP A 126 -11.29 30.10 -7.43
C ASP A 126 -12.64 29.47 -7.09
N ALA A 127 -13.74 30.03 -7.60
CA ALA A 127 -15.07 29.48 -7.42
C ALA A 127 -15.21 28.06 -7.99
N ILE A 128 -14.63 27.78 -9.16
CA ILE A 128 -14.62 26.44 -9.77
C ILE A 128 -13.82 25.46 -8.91
N CYS A 129 -12.60 25.85 -8.51
CA CYS A 129 -11.75 25.00 -7.68
C CYS A 129 -12.40 24.72 -6.32
N LEU A 130 -13.04 25.73 -5.72
CA LEU A 130 -13.74 25.59 -4.44
C LEU A 130 -14.97 24.68 -4.57
N ASN A 131 -15.76 24.82 -5.63
CA ASN A 131 -16.90 23.94 -5.90
C ASN A 131 -16.44 22.48 -6.09
N HIS A 132 -15.33 22.28 -6.79
CA HIS A 132 -14.75 20.95 -6.99
C HIS A 132 -14.26 20.34 -5.67
N ALA A 133 -13.54 21.14 -4.87
CA ALA A 133 -13.07 20.74 -3.54
C ALA A 133 -14.22 20.39 -2.59
N SER A 134 -15.34 21.10 -2.70
CA SER A 134 -16.51 20.92 -1.84
C SER A 134 -17.36 19.69 -2.19
N SER A 135 -17.16 19.11 -3.38
CA SER A 135 -17.95 18.00 -3.92
C SER A 135 -17.14 16.70 -4.10
N THR A 136 -15.90 16.68 -3.60
CA THR A 136 -14.95 15.58 -3.72
C THR A 136 -14.37 15.32 -2.34
N SER A 137 -14.16 14.07 -1.93
CA SER A 137 -13.61 13.78 -0.60
C SER A 137 -12.09 13.75 -0.58
N VAL A 138 -11.44 13.43 -1.71
CA VAL A 138 -9.98 13.43 -1.86
C VAL A 138 -9.58 13.67 -3.32
N TYR A 139 -8.49 14.42 -3.54
CA TYR A 139 -7.94 14.56 -4.89
C TYR A 139 -7.10 13.35 -5.27
N ILE A 140 -7.49 12.63 -6.34
CA ILE A 140 -6.69 11.52 -6.88
C ILE A 140 -6.82 11.53 -8.40
N ASN A 141 -5.69 11.52 -9.10
CA ASN A 141 -5.63 11.23 -10.52
C ASN A 141 -5.23 9.75 -10.71
N PRO A 142 -5.99 8.93 -11.45
CA PRO A 142 -5.63 7.54 -11.71
C PRO A 142 -4.22 7.37 -12.31
N SER A 143 -3.76 8.31 -13.15
CA SER A 143 -2.40 8.30 -13.72
C SER A 143 -1.29 8.52 -12.70
N ASP A 144 -1.60 9.00 -11.49
CA ASP A 144 -0.65 9.09 -10.39
C ASP A 144 -0.50 7.74 -9.64
N ILE A 145 -1.24 6.69 -10.04
CA ILE A 145 -1.14 5.33 -9.49
C ILE A 145 -0.36 4.45 -10.47
N SER A 146 0.80 3.96 -10.04
CA SER A 146 1.63 3.08 -10.88
C SER A 146 0.86 1.84 -11.35
N GLY A 147 1.04 1.51 -12.62
CA GLY A 147 0.34 0.41 -13.28
C GLY A 147 -0.91 0.84 -14.04
N TYR A 148 -1.55 1.94 -13.67
CA TYR A 148 -2.81 2.35 -14.31
C TYR A 148 -2.64 2.63 -15.82
N GLU A 149 -1.70 3.51 -16.19
CA GLU A 149 -1.39 3.81 -17.59
C GLU A 149 -0.69 2.63 -18.30
N PHE A 150 0.12 1.85 -17.57
CA PHE A 150 0.77 0.65 -18.13
C PHE A 150 -0.26 -0.35 -18.67
N TRP A 151 -1.34 -0.58 -17.92
CA TRP A 151 -2.41 -1.49 -18.34
C TRP A 151 -3.36 -0.90 -19.39
N GLU A 152 -3.38 0.43 -19.55
CA GLU A 152 -4.09 1.09 -20.64
C GLU A 152 -3.41 0.84 -21.99
N ASP A 153 -2.10 1.00 -22.03
CA ASP A 153 -1.28 0.84 -23.24
C ASP A 153 -0.59 -0.55 -23.29
N TYR A 154 -1.12 -1.54 -22.58
CA TYR A 154 -0.47 -2.85 -22.45
C TYR A 154 -0.36 -3.56 -23.80
N GLU A 155 0.86 -3.92 -24.18
CA GLU A 155 1.15 -4.70 -25.38
C GLU A 155 1.62 -6.12 -25.00
N TYR A 156 0.92 -7.12 -25.53
CA TYR A 156 1.32 -8.50 -25.36
C TYR A 156 2.60 -8.81 -26.16
N VAL A 157 3.66 -9.23 -25.45
CA VAL A 157 4.94 -9.62 -26.08
C VAL A 157 5.04 -11.14 -26.24
N ARG A 158 4.97 -11.87 -25.14
CA ARG A 158 5.03 -13.33 -25.06
C ARG A 158 4.44 -13.82 -23.75
N GLN A 159 3.98 -15.07 -23.72
CA GLN A 159 3.20 -15.61 -22.60
C GLN A 159 3.94 -15.56 -21.25
N ASP A 160 5.18 -16.00 -21.19
CA ASP A 160 5.97 -15.99 -19.95
C ASP A 160 6.20 -14.57 -19.44
N LYS A 161 6.45 -13.60 -20.33
CA LYS A 161 6.53 -12.18 -19.94
C LYS A 161 5.19 -11.63 -19.49
N ALA A 162 4.10 -12.01 -20.12
CA ALA A 162 2.77 -11.59 -19.71
C ALA A 162 2.41 -12.14 -18.32
N VAL A 163 2.71 -13.41 -18.04
CA VAL A 163 2.54 -14.03 -16.72
C VAL A 163 3.40 -13.32 -15.67
N GLU A 164 4.66 -13.01 -16.01
CA GLU A 164 5.58 -12.26 -15.16
C GLU A 164 5.02 -10.87 -14.78
N GLU A 165 4.58 -10.10 -15.77
CA GLU A 165 4.01 -8.77 -15.56
C GLU A 165 2.72 -8.83 -14.74
N CYS A 166 1.80 -9.74 -15.07
CA CYS A 166 0.59 -9.94 -14.28
C CYS A 166 0.91 -10.25 -12.82
N TRP A 167 1.92 -11.09 -12.56
CA TRP A 167 2.29 -11.44 -11.19
C TRP A 167 2.81 -10.23 -10.40
N TYR A 168 3.79 -9.51 -10.94
CA TYR A 168 4.33 -8.34 -10.24
C TYR A 168 3.24 -7.29 -10.00
N TRP A 169 2.37 -7.05 -10.98
CA TRP A 169 1.24 -6.13 -10.79
C TRP A 169 0.15 -6.67 -9.86
N GLN A 170 -0.01 -7.98 -9.70
CA GLN A 170 -0.88 -8.54 -8.66
C GLN A 170 -0.37 -8.18 -7.26
N LEU A 171 0.94 -8.26 -7.02
CA LEU A 171 1.57 -7.82 -5.77
C LEU A 171 1.41 -6.31 -5.57
N GLY A 172 1.64 -5.54 -6.63
CA GLY A 172 1.47 -4.08 -6.61
C GLY A 172 0.03 -3.66 -6.33
N TYR A 173 -0.94 -4.36 -6.90
CA TYR A 173 -2.36 -4.09 -6.69
C TYR A 173 -2.74 -4.24 -5.21
N TRP A 174 -2.28 -5.29 -4.53
CA TRP A 174 -2.53 -5.47 -3.09
C TRP A 174 -1.96 -4.32 -2.26
N ALA A 175 -0.76 -3.83 -2.57
CA ALA A 175 -0.19 -2.66 -1.90
C ALA A 175 -0.99 -1.37 -2.19
N ILE A 176 -1.40 -1.15 -3.44
CA ILE A 176 -2.20 0.01 -3.86
C ILE A 176 -3.57 -0.01 -3.15
N GLU A 177 -4.25 -1.16 -3.14
CA GLU A 177 -5.56 -1.33 -2.50
C GLU A 177 -5.52 -0.95 -1.02
N ASP A 178 -4.44 -1.30 -0.32
CA ASP A 178 -4.27 -0.99 1.10
C ASP A 178 -4.05 0.50 1.34
N VAL A 179 -3.26 1.16 0.49
CA VAL A 179 -3.07 2.62 0.56
C VAL A 179 -4.40 3.34 0.32
N LEU A 180 -5.15 2.94 -0.71
CA LEU A 180 -6.46 3.54 -1.01
C LEU A 180 -7.48 3.27 0.11
N THR A 181 -7.45 2.07 0.70
CA THR A 181 -8.30 1.72 1.86
C THR A 181 -7.95 2.57 3.09
N THR A 182 -6.66 2.81 3.35
CA THR A 182 -6.24 3.73 4.42
C THR A 182 -6.79 5.14 4.20
N ILE A 183 -6.74 5.65 2.96
CA ILE A 183 -7.31 6.97 2.62
C ILE A 183 -8.83 6.95 2.85
N HIS A 184 -9.51 5.88 2.46
CA HIS A 184 -10.95 5.72 2.64
C HIS A 184 -11.35 5.78 4.10
N ASN A 185 -10.68 5.00 4.95
CA ASN A 185 -10.93 4.96 6.38
C ASN A 185 -10.67 6.31 7.04
N MET A 186 -9.57 6.97 6.67
CA MET A 186 -9.23 8.30 7.20
C MET A 186 -10.22 9.39 6.80
N ASN A 187 -10.81 9.30 5.61
CA ASN A 187 -11.77 10.27 5.11
C ASN A 187 -13.24 9.82 5.29
N GLN A 188 -13.48 8.77 6.07
CA GLN A 188 -14.82 8.25 6.26
C GLN A 188 -15.74 9.32 6.90
N GLY A 189 -16.87 9.60 6.25
CA GLY A 189 -17.83 10.62 6.69
C GLY A 189 -17.51 12.04 6.22
N GLU A 190 -16.45 12.23 5.44
CA GLU A 190 -16.09 13.52 4.85
C GLU A 190 -16.51 13.56 3.38
N ASP A 191 -17.34 14.55 3.00
CA ASP A 191 -17.81 14.74 1.62
C ASP A 191 -16.97 15.78 0.85
N SER A 192 -16.00 16.40 1.52
CA SER A 192 -15.25 17.56 1.01
C SER A 192 -13.77 17.50 1.36
N VAL A 193 -12.91 17.75 0.37
CA VAL A 193 -11.46 17.87 0.55
C VAL A 193 -11.13 18.99 1.54
N LEU A 194 -11.98 20.01 1.66
CA LEU A 194 -11.71 21.15 2.54
C LEU A 194 -11.61 20.74 4.01
N THR A 195 -12.39 19.74 4.44
CA THR A 195 -12.44 19.23 5.82
C THR A 195 -11.72 17.89 5.99
N ALA A 196 -11.67 17.05 4.94
CA ALA A 196 -11.09 15.72 4.98
C ALA A 196 -9.65 15.65 5.55
N PRO A 197 -9.29 14.63 6.35
CA PRO A 197 -7.93 14.43 6.84
C PRO A 197 -6.87 14.31 5.74
N VAL A 198 -7.15 13.48 4.73
CA VAL A 198 -6.30 13.30 3.55
C VAL A 198 -6.86 14.14 2.41
N LYS A 199 -6.01 15.01 1.85
CA LYS A 199 -6.42 16.00 0.86
C LYS A 199 -6.20 15.52 -0.57
N ARG A 200 -5.06 14.87 -0.81
CA ARG A 200 -4.64 14.44 -2.14
C ARG A 200 -3.72 13.24 -2.05
N LEU A 201 -3.91 12.24 -2.91
CA LEU A 201 -2.87 11.29 -3.26
C LEU A 201 -2.07 11.86 -4.44
N VAL A 202 -0.77 12.06 -4.25
CA VAL A 202 0.13 12.67 -5.24
C VAL A 202 0.78 11.62 -6.12
N ASN A 203 1.15 10.46 -5.56
CA ASN A 203 1.76 9.36 -6.28
C ASN A 203 1.72 8.04 -5.46
N ILE A 204 1.61 6.90 -6.14
CA ILE A 204 2.07 5.59 -5.65
C ILE A 204 3.00 5.00 -6.70
N SER A 205 4.22 4.62 -6.31
CA SER A 205 5.22 4.09 -7.24
C SER A 205 6.13 3.02 -6.67
N PHE A 206 6.63 2.14 -7.55
CA PHE A 206 7.56 1.06 -7.20
C PHE A 206 8.99 1.35 -7.70
N SER A 207 9.20 2.51 -8.32
CA SER A 207 10.49 2.91 -8.86
C SER A 207 11.24 3.84 -7.89
N PRO A 208 12.59 3.79 -7.86
CA PRO A 208 13.38 4.75 -7.08
C PRO A 208 13.23 6.17 -7.63
N ASP A 209 13.08 6.33 -8.94
CA ASP A 209 12.99 7.62 -9.60
C ASP A 209 11.54 8.02 -9.89
N ASN A 210 11.14 9.21 -9.45
CA ASN A 210 9.87 9.85 -9.82
C ASN A 210 9.86 10.35 -11.29
N ASN A 211 10.72 9.80 -12.16
CA ASN A 211 10.88 10.30 -13.51
C ASN A 211 9.70 9.84 -14.39
N ARG A 212 8.59 10.60 -14.29
CA ARG A 212 7.32 10.40 -15.02
C ARG A 212 7.48 10.31 -16.54
N ASN A 213 8.66 10.60 -17.09
CA ASN A 213 8.95 10.48 -18.52
C ASN A 213 9.37 9.07 -18.94
N ASN A 214 9.70 8.18 -17.99
CA ASN A 214 10.17 6.82 -18.29
C ASN A 214 9.10 5.76 -17.92
N ARG A 215 7.85 6.02 -18.32
CA ARG A 215 6.64 5.24 -17.97
C ARG A 215 6.67 3.79 -18.44
N PHE A 216 7.54 3.47 -19.40
CA PHE A 216 7.69 2.14 -19.99
C PHE A 216 8.99 1.44 -19.56
N SER A 217 9.69 1.97 -18.55
CA SER A 217 10.86 1.25 -18.04
C SER A 217 10.40 0.06 -17.19
N ASN A 218 11.01 -1.11 -17.40
CA ASN A 218 10.83 -2.31 -16.57
C ASN A 218 11.15 -2.07 -15.06
N LEU A 219 11.63 -0.87 -14.70
CA LEU A 219 11.95 -0.43 -13.34
C LEU A 219 10.77 0.24 -12.63
N SER A 220 9.60 0.37 -13.27
CA SER A 220 8.42 1.01 -12.68
C SER A 220 7.38 0.05 -12.09
N ARG A 221 7.57 -1.26 -12.30
CA ARG A 221 6.73 -2.31 -11.70
C ARG A 221 7.25 -2.73 -10.32
N PRO A 222 6.44 -3.40 -9.49
CA PRO A 222 6.89 -3.99 -8.23
C PRO A 222 8.07 -4.94 -8.43
N GLN A 223 9.06 -4.88 -7.54
CA GLN A 223 10.23 -5.75 -7.57
C GLN A 223 10.51 -6.33 -6.18
N TYR A 224 10.96 -7.59 -6.16
CA TYR A 224 11.42 -8.25 -4.96
C TYR A 224 12.73 -7.64 -4.47
N VAL A 225 12.84 -7.45 -3.15
CA VAL A 225 14.05 -6.95 -2.50
C VAL A 225 14.92 -8.14 -2.11
N LEU A 226 15.84 -8.56 -2.99
CA LEU A 226 16.73 -9.70 -2.73
C LEU A 226 18.01 -9.27 -2.00
N THR A 227 18.44 -8.04 -2.26
CA THR A 227 19.63 -7.40 -1.69
C THR A 227 19.30 -5.96 -1.27
N ASP A 228 20.19 -5.36 -0.46
CA ASP A 228 20.04 -3.96 -0.03
C ASP A 228 20.05 -2.96 -1.20
N GLN A 229 20.58 -3.36 -2.36
CA GLN A 229 20.63 -2.54 -3.59
C GLN A 229 19.32 -2.58 -4.38
N ASP A 230 18.52 -3.62 -4.20
CA ASP A 230 17.22 -3.76 -4.87
C ASP A 230 16.14 -2.91 -4.18
N GLY A 231 16.37 -2.56 -2.91
CA GLY A 231 15.46 -1.73 -2.12
C GLY A 231 15.49 -0.26 -2.53
N LEU A 232 14.32 0.40 -2.46
CA LEU A 232 14.20 1.86 -2.67
C LEU A 232 14.94 2.71 -1.63
N VAL A 233 15.24 2.11 -0.48
CA VAL A 233 15.99 2.69 0.64
C VAL A 233 16.63 1.54 1.41
N THR A 234 17.73 1.80 2.11
CA THR A 234 18.26 0.86 3.10
C THR A 234 17.22 0.62 4.19
N SER A 235 16.69 -0.60 4.26
CA SER A 235 15.64 -0.94 5.21
C SER A 235 16.19 -0.98 6.64
N LEU A 236 15.58 -0.21 7.55
CA LEU A 236 15.90 -0.28 8.98
C LEU A 236 15.47 -1.61 9.61
N THR A 237 14.54 -2.34 8.97
CA THR A 237 14.11 -3.66 9.44
C THR A 237 15.10 -4.75 9.06
N GLY A 238 15.97 -4.49 8.08
CA GLY A 238 16.88 -5.48 7.50
C GLY A 238 16.17 -6.60 6.74
N ARG A 239 14.85 -6.52 6.57
CA ARG A 239 14.06 -7.53 5.88
C ARG A 239 14.28 -7.45 4.37
N LYS A 240 14.41 -8.63 3.77
CA LYS A 240 14.55 -8.90 2.34
C LYS A 240 13.85 -10.22 2.05
N CYS A 241 13.68 -10.56 0.78
CA CYS A 241 13.18 -11.88 0.44
C CYS A 241 14.11 -12.96 0.98
N ASP A 242 13.53 -13.97 1.61
CA ASP A 242 14.22 -15.14 2.14
C ASP A 242 13.33 -16.38 1.98
N GLU A 243 13.60 -17.49 2.68
CA GLU A 243 12.80 -18.73 2.54
C GLU A 243 11.37 -18.58 3.07
N GLU A 244 11.09 -17.63 3.96
CA GLU A 244 9.82 -17.47 4.66
C GLU A 244 8.96 -16.34 4.09
N ILE A 245 9.59 -15.24 3.68
CA ILE A 245 8.91 -14.03 3.22
C ILE A 245 9.42 -13.53 1.87
N ASP A 246 8.51 -12.92 1.13
CA ASP A 246 8.86 -12.04 0.01
C ASP A 246 8.60 -10.59 0.43
N VAL A 247 9.49 -9.68 0.02
CA VAL A 247 9.43 -8.26 0.34
C VAL A 247 9.46 -7.45 -0.94
N ILE A 248 8.56 -6.47 -1.07
CA ILE A 248 8.64 -5.42 -2.10
C ILE A 248 8.69 -4.06 -1.43
N HIS A 249 9.35 -3.09 -2.06
CA HIS A 249 9.32 -1.69 -1.61
C HIS A 249 8.44 -0.86 -2.55
N PHE A 250 7.76 0.15 -1.98
CA PHE A 250 7.03 1.15 -2.75
C PHE A 250 7.13 2.52 -2.08
N LYS A 251 6.91 3.57 -2.86
CA LYS A 251 6.81 4.95 -2.42
C LYS A 251 5.38 5.42 -2.56
N MET A 252 4.91 6.21 -1.60
CA MET A 252 3.67 6.95 -1.73
C MET A 252 3.85 8.39 -1.28
N GLU A 253 3.16 9.31 -1.95
CA GLU A 253 3.16 10.72 -1.62
C GLU A 253 1.71 11.18 -1.47
N ALA A 254 1.40 11.88 -0.38
CA ALA A 254 0.06 12.41 -0.14
C ALA A 254 0.13 13.79 0.51
N VAL A 255 -0.85 14.65 0.19
CA VAL A 255 -1.09 15.88 0.95
C VAL A 255 -2.09 15.57 2.04
N VAL A 256 -1.70 15.80 3.29
CA VAL A 256 -2.51 15.52 4.47
C VAL A 256 -2.61 16.76 5.35
N ASN A 257 -3.69 16.86 6.12
CA ASN A 257 -3.77 17.83 7.21
C ASN A 257 -2.58 17.60 8.17
N ALA A 258 -1.87 18.67 8.53
CA ALA A 258 -0.66 18.57 9.35
C ALA A 258 -0.89 17.85 10.69
N LYS A 259 -2.09 17.97 11.28
CA LYS A 259 -2.47 17.27 12.51
C LYS A 259 -2.76 15.78 12.32
N GLN A 260 -2.95 15.35 11.07
CA GLN A 260 -3.36 13.98 10.70
C GLN A 260 -2.21 13.16 10.12
N ILE A 261 -0.97 13.68 10.09
CA ILE A 261 0.21 12.93 9.60
C ILE A 261 0.44 11.64 10.38
N LEU A 262 0.58 11.72 11.71
CA LEU A 262 0.83 10.53 12.53
C LEU A 262 -0.39 9.58 12.55
N PRO A 263 -1.64 10.06 12.67
CA PRO A 263 -2.81 9.22 12.48
C PRO A 263 -2.83 8.49 11.14
N PHE A 264 -2.50 9.16 10.04
CA PHE A 264 -2.42 8.56 8.71
C PHE A 264 -1.36 7.46 8.65
N MET A 265 -0.15 7.71 9.16
CA MET A 265 0.91 6.70 9.23
C MET A 265 0.50 5.48 10.08
N LYS A 266 -0.21 5.72 11.19
CA LYS A 266 -0.73 4.64 12.04
C LYS A 266 -1.79 3.81 11.32
N GLU A 267 -2.70 4.45 10.59
CA GLU A 267 -3.75 3.76 9.82
C GLU A 267 -3.18 3.05 8.59
N LEU A 268 -2.09 3.57 8.01
CA LEU A 268 -1.38 2.88 6.93
C LEU A 268 -0.81 1.55 7.40
N CYS A 269 -0.22 1.52 8.60
CA CYS A 269 0.34 0.33 9.24
C CYS A 269 -0.68 -0.44 10.12
N SER A 270 -1.99 -0.16 9.99
CA SER A 270 -3.04 -0.86 10.74
C SER A 270 -3.55 -2.08 9.96
N GLY A 271 -4.12 -3.03 10.70
CA GLY A 271 -4.75 -4.21 10.12
C GLY A 271 -6.02 -3.85 9.35
N LYS A 272 -6.12 -4.33 8.11
CA LYS A 272 -7.26 -4.09 7.22
C LYS A 272 -8.02 -5.39 7.00
N PRO A 273 -9.35 -5.41 7.20
CA PRO A 273 -10.14 -6.60 6.93
C PRO A 273 -10.31 -6.80 5.42
N HIS A 274 -10.27 -8.05 4.97
CA HIS A 274 -10.57 -8.40 3.58
C HIS A 274 -11.34 -9.71 3.50
N LYS A 275 -12.02 -9.90 2.37
CA LYS A 275 -12.73 -11.14 2.05
C LYS A 275 -11.84 -12.03 1.19
N PHE A 276 -11.87 -13.33 1.44
CA PHE A 276 -11.10 -14.32 0.68
C PHE A 276 -11.92 -15.60 0.44
N LYS A 277 -11.92 -16.09 -0.80
CA LYS A 277 -12.64 -17.28 -1.27
C LYS A 277 -11.71 -18.40 -1.73
N GLY A 278 -10.49 -18.40 -1.20
CA GLY A 278 -9.46 -19.33 -1.64
C GLY A 278 -8.91 -18.98 -3.03
N PHE A 279 -7.77 -19.56 -3.37
CA PHE A 279 -7.16 -19.34 -4.68
C PHE A 279 -7.86 -20.07 -5.83
N SER A 280 -8.88 -20.87 -5.53
CA SER A 280 -9.79 -21.42 -6.53
C SER A 280 -10.89 -20.42 -6.93
N GLY A 281 -11.13 -19.40 -6.10
CA GLY A 281 -12.29 -18.50 -6.17
C GLY A 281 -13.64 -19.18 -5.89
N ARG A 282 -13.64 -20.46 -5.47
CA ARG A 282 -14.84 -21.28 -5.28
C ARG A 282 -15.07 -21.67 -3.82
N ASP A 283 -14.12 -21.40 -2.94
CA ASP A 283 -14.25 -21.75 -1.53
C ASP A 283 -15.22 -20.80 -0.84
N LYS A 284 -15.68 -21.20 0.36
CA LYS A 284 -16.57 -20.35 1.15
C LYS A 284 -15.83 -19.07 1.52
N GLU A 285 -16.48 -17.92 1.29
CA GLU A 285 -15.94 -16.61 1.67
C GLU A 285 -15.64 -16.55 3.17
N GLN A 286 -14.40 -16.17 3.49
CA GLN A 286 -13.90 -15.93 4.84
C GLN A 286 -13.45 -14.48 4.96
N THR A 287 -13.51 -13.94 6.18
CA THR A 287 -12.97 -12.60 6.46
C THR A 287 -11.65 -12.76 7.20
N PHE A 288 -10.60 -12.22 6.63
CA PHE A 288 -9.27 -12.17 7.22
C PHE A 288 -8.88 -10.73 7.52
N THR A 289 -7.72 -10.55 8.15
CA THR A 289 -7.12 -9.25 8.40
C THR A 289 -5.66 -9.31 8.03
N HIS A 290 -5.19 -8.35 7.24
CA HIS A 290 -3.79 -8.24 6.86
C HIS A 290 -3.19 -6.93 7.38
N ASN A 291 -1.91 -6.97 7.76
CA ASN A 291 -1.13 -5.78 8.11
C ASN A 291 0.28 -5.93 7.53
N GLN A 292 0.43 -5.56 6.26
CA GLN A 292 1.62 -5.89 5.48
C GLN A 292 2.51 -4.68 5.22
N ILE A 293 2.04 -3.46 5.50
CA ILE A 293 2.79 -2.22 5.23
C ILE A 293 3.61 -1.83 6.46
N THR A 294 4.91 -1.65 6.26
CA THR A 294 5.79 -0.99 7.24
C THR A 294 6.45 0.22 6.60
N ILE A 295 6.46 1.36 7.30
CA ILE A 295 7.10 2.60 6.82
C ILE A 295 8.59 2.53 7.13
N LEU A 296 9.43 2.62 6.09
CA LEU A 296 10.89 2.60 6.19
C LEU A 296 11.49 3.98 6.35
N SER A 297 10.93 4.96 5.64
CA SER A 297 11.38 6.36 5.69
C SER A 297 10.20 7.29 5.47
N SER A 298 10.23 8.46 6.11
CA SER A 298 9.27 9.53 5.87
C SER A 298 9.95 10.88 5.67
N SER A 299 9.36 11.70 4.81
CA SER A 299 9.68 13.13 4.66
C SER A 299 8.38 13.93 4.73
N ILE A 300 8.42 15.08 5.41
CA ILE A 300 7.28 15.96 5.61
C ILE A 300 7.68 17.36 5.16
N GLU A 301 6.97 17.88 4.17
CA GLU A 301 7.20 19.21 3.61
C GLU A 301 5.92 20.06 3.72
N PRO A 302 5.99 21.29 4.27
CA PRO A 302 4.82 22.15 4.32
C PRO A 302 4.41 22.56 2.90
N ILE A 303 3.10 22.61 2.63
CA ILE A 303 2.58 23.07 1.34
C ILE A 303 2.46 24.58 1.32
N ILE A 304 3.08 25.22 0.33
CA ILE A 304 2.87 26.62 -0.02
C ILE A 304 1.76 26.67 -1.07
N ARG A 305 0.59 27.19 -0.71
CA ARG A 305 -0.61 27.11 -1.57
C ARG A 305 -0.51 27.99 -2.82
N GLU A 306 0.35 29.00 -2.76
CA GLU A 306 0.64 29.94 -3.84
C GLU A 306 1.56 29.34 -4.91
N ASP A 307 2.15 28.16 -4.65
CA ASP A 307 3.02 27.52 -5.62
C ASP A 307 2.23 27.00 -6.84
N PRO A 308 2.79 27.10 -8.06
CA PRO A 308 2.09 26.73 -9.30
C PRO A 308 1.55 25.30 -9.33
N GLU A 309 2.17 24.37 -8.59
CA GLU A 309 1.72 22.97 -8.52
C GLU A 309 0.42 22.78 -7.71
N HIS A 310 0.03 23.79 -6.92
CA HIS A 310 -1.17 23.80 -6.10
C HIS A 310 -2.24 24.78 -6.60
N GLU A 311 -1.99 25.48 -7.71
CA GLU A 311 -2.87 26.56 -8.23
C GLU A 311 -4.34 26.13 -8.40
N LEU A 312 -4.57 24.88 -8.84
CA LEU A 312 -5.90 24.31 -9.09
C LEU A 312 -6.46 23.51 -7.91
N TYR A 313 -5.72 23.41 -6.81
CA TYR A 313 -6.13 22.63 -5.64
C TYR A 313 -6.59 23.56 -4.52
N ARG A 314 -7.62 23.13 -3.78
CA ARG A 314 -8.08 23.79 -2.55
C ARG A 314 -8.14 22.78 -1.42
N TYR A 315 -7.35 23.02 -0.38
CA TYR A 315 -7.18 22.09 0.75
C TYR A 315 -7.89 22.54 2.04
N GLY A 316 -8.72 23.59 1.95
CA GLY A 316 -9.36 24.22 3.11
C GLY A 316 -8.43 25.16 3.87
N ASN A 317 -8.84 25.57 5.08
CA ASN A 317 -8.10 26.55 5.87
C ASN A 317 -7.01 25.94 6.75
N ALA A 318 -7.10 24.65 7.06
CA ALA A 318 -6.12 23.95 7.90
C ALA A 318 -4.73 23.91 7.26
N ALA A 319 -3.68 23.91 8.10
CA ALA A 319 -2.32 23.66 7.63
C ALA A 319 -2.24 22.24 7.03
N VAL A 320 -1.57 22.12 5.88
CA VAL A 320 -1.40 20.85 5.18
C VAL A 320 0.07 20.67 4.81
N ALA A 321 0.49 19.41 4.74
CA ALA A 321 1.86 19.02 4.41
C ALA A 321 1.85 17.90 3.38
N LYS A 322 2.84 17.89 2.49
CA LYS A 322 3.18 16.74 1.66
C LYS A 322 3.94 15.74 2.51
N LEU A 323 3.35 14.57 2.68
CA LEU A 323 3.95 13.41 3.32
C LEU A 323 4.45 12.49 2.21
N SER A 324 5.76 12.23 2.20
CA SER A 324 6.40 11.27 1.29
C SER A 324 6.88 10.09 2.11
N LEU A 325 6.45 8.88 1.78
CA LEU A 325 6.79 7.65 2.49
C LEU A 325 7.47 6.68 1.52
N THR A 326 8.51 6.01 2.02
CA THR A 326 8.97 4.75 1.44
C THR A 326 8.54 3.64 2.39
N CYS A 327 7.88 2.64 1.86
CA CYS A 327 7.27 1.54 2.60
C CYS A 327 7.82 0.21 2.08
N GLU A 328 7.86 -0.77 2.97
CA GLU A 328 7.95 -2.19 2.60
C GLU A 328 6.58 -2.85 2.71
N TYR A 329 6.38 -3.85 1.86
CA TYR A 329 5.21 -4.71 1.83
C TYR A 329 5.66 -6.16 1.90
N ILE A 330 5.12 -6.92 2.85
CA ILE A 330 5.62 -8.27 3.17
C ILE A 330 4.57 -9.31 2.83
N PHE A 331 5.00 -10.36 2.13
CA PHE A 331 4.19 -11.52 1.78
C PHE A 331 4.75 -12.76 2.48
N ASN A 332 3.90 -13.51 3.18
CA ASN A 332 4.28 -14.80 3.74
C ASN A 332 4.25 -15.86 2.63
N LYS A 333 5.40 -16.45 2.30
CA LYS A 333 5.53 -17.41 1.17
C LYS A 333 4.62 -18.61 1.33
N GLU A 334 4.56 -19.20 2.52
CA GLU A 334 3.73 -20.39 2.79
C GLU A 334 2.26 -20.16 2.38
N ALA A 335 1.76 -18.94 2.53
CA ALA A 335 0.38 -18.60 2.24
C ALA A 335 0.03 -18.48 0.76
N TYR A 336 0.99 -18.25 -0.13
CA TYR A 336 0.68 -17.93 -1.55
C TYR A 336 1.64 -18.55 -2.57
N ASP A 337 2.68 -19.26 -2.15
CA ASP A 337 3.62 -19.90 -3.08
C ASP A 337 2.92 -20.92 -4.02
N THR A 338 1.77 -21.45 -3.59
CA THR A 338 0.91 -22.32 -4.42
C THR A 338 0.36 -21.64 -5.67
N ILE A 339 0.20 -20.30 -5.66
CA ILE A 339 -0.25 -19.51 -6.82
C ILE A 339 0.89 -18.75 -7.50
N LYS A 340 2.10 -18.78 -6.95
CA LYS A 340 3.27 -18.15 -7.57
C LYS A 340 3.61 -18.89 -8.87
N PRO A 341 3.76 -18.19 -10.02
CA PRO A 341 4.13 -18.85 -11.27
C PRO A 341 5.45 -19.61 -11.16
N GLU A 342 5.51 -20.82 -11.72
CA GLU A 342 6.71 -21.67 -11.70
C GLU A 342 7.95 -20.97 -12.28
N LEU A 343 7.74 -20.18 -13.34
CA LEU A 343 8.70 -19.24 -13.93
C LEU A 343 9.47 -18.42 -12.88
N LEU A 344 8.78 -17.99 -11.83
CA LEU A 344 9.28 -17.06 -10.83
C LEU A 344 9.78 -17.73 -9.54
N LYS A 345 9.47 -19.02 -9.34
CA LYS A 345 9.95 -19.77 -8.17
C LYS A 345 11.46 -19.98 -8.20
N SER A 346 12.05 -20.04 -9.39
CA SER A 346 13.50 -20.18 -9.58
C SER A 346 14.30 -18.88 -9.42
N THR A 347 13.62 -17.74 -9.32
CA THR A 347 14.25 -16.41 -9.36
C THR A 347 14.54 -15.83 -7.97
N VAL A 348 14.03 -16.45 -6.90
CA VAL A 348 14.15 -15.98 -5.51
C VAL A 348 14.84 -17.04 -4.66
#